data_AF-A0A353HXE6-F1
#
_entry.id   AF-A0A353HXE6-F1
#
_cell.length_a   1.000
_cell.length_b   1.000
_cell.length_c   1.000
_cell.angle_alpha   90.00
_cell.angle_beta   90.00
_cell.angle_gamma   90.00
#
_symmetry.space_group_name_H-M   'P 1'
#
loop_
_entity.id
_entity.type
_entity.pdbx_description
1 polymer ?
#
loop_
_entity_poly.entity_id
_entity_poly.type
_entity_poly.pdbx_seq_one_letter_code
_entity_poly.pdbx_strand_id
1 'polypeptide(L)'
;MRGVICTVMEVTDKVRVLARHKEAEERLALSLEASGNIGTWSYDLDTLATHVDERFARLFQVEAALAREGTELNRFTDMIHPDDRPRVLAAITHAIETETLYDTEYRIPQRSGIDVWVNARGKVFADPATADGKMRRRFAGIAVDISERKAQAEALRASEARAEEDRRRLDALLDAAPVGIFYVDRDGKLLVANAANNAISGHYPQSQSADEYGAWRGWHIDGPRAGEPLAAGDWPVA
;
A
#
# COMPACT_ATOMS: atom_id res chain seq x y z
N MET A 1 32.92 -12.76 -66.13
CA MET A 1 32.36 -11.54 -65.52
C MET A 1 31.54 -11.98 -64.30
N ARG A 2 32.03 -11.78 -63.06
CA ARG A 2 31.31 -12.19 -61.84
C ARG A 2 30.42 -11.03 -61.41
N GLY A 3 29.11 -11.16 -61.64
CA GLY A 3 28.13 -10.17 -61.22
C GLY A 3 27.69 -10.41 -59.78
N VAL A 4 27.55 -9.32 -59.02
CA VAL A 4 26.94 -9.34 -57.68
C VAL A 4 25.50 -8.84 -57.83
N ILE A 5 24.55 -9.62 -57.34
CA ILE A 5 23.17 -9.17 -57.17
C ILE A 5 23.04 -8.72 -55.71
N CYS A 6 22.79 -7.44 -55.51
CA CYS A 6 22.33 -6.92 -54.24
C CYS A 6 20.82 -6.80 -54.29
N THR A 7 20.14 -7.38 -53.31
CA THR A 7 18.75 -7.08 -53.02
C THR A 7 18.71 -6.18 -51.79
N VAL A 8 17.99 -5.07 -51.90
CA VAL A 8 17.78 -4.12 -50.81
C VAL A 8 16.29 -4.13 -50.52
N MET A 9 15.94 -4.45 -49.29
CA MET A 9 14.56 -4.44 -48.83
C MET A 9 14.43 -3.49 -47.65
N GLU A 10 13.37 -2.70 -47.64
CA GLU A 10 13.09 -1.75 -46.56
C GLU A 10 12.59 -2.50 -45.33
N VAL A 11 13.36 -2.43 -44.24
CA VAL A 11 13.06 -3.09 -42.96
C VAL A 11 12.96 -2.09 -41.80
N THR A 12 12.94 -0.80 -42.11
CA THR A 12 12.98 0.30 -41.13
C THR A 12 11.90 0.16 -40.07
N ASP A 13 10.65 -0.11 -40.47
CA ASP A 13 9.53 -0.25 -39.54
C ASP A 13 9.64 -1.50 -38.67
N LYS A 14 10.09 -2.62 -39.24
CA LYS A 14 10.31 -3.86 -38.49
C LYS A 14 11.39 -3.68 -37.42
N VAL A 15 12.49 -3.02 -37.77
CA VAL A 15 13.59 -2.73 -36.83
C VAL A 15 13.14 -1.75 -35.74
N ARG A 16 12.34 -0.73 -36.06
CA ARG A 16 11.79 0.22 -35.08
C ARG A 16 10.82 -0.42 -34.09
N VAL A 17 9.96 -1.33 -34.56
CA VAL A 17 9.02 -2.06 -33.69
C VAL A 17 9.77 -2.99 -32.74
N LEU A 18 10.77 -3.73 -33.24
CA LEU A 18 11.60 -4.60 -32.41
C LEU A 18 12.42 -3.81 -31.37
N ALA A 19 12.97 -2.66 -31.76
CA ALA A 19 13.71 -1.80 -30.83
C ALA A 19 12.81 -1.26 -29.70
N ARG A 20 11.59 -0.80 -30.03
CA ARG A 20 10.62 -0.32 -29.03
C ARG A 20 10.15 -1.43 -28.08
N HIS A 21 9.96 -2.65 -28.60
CA HIS A 21 9.60 -3.81 -27.76
C HIS A 21 10.72 -4.11 -26.77
N LYS A 22 11.96 -4.16 -27.26
CA LYS A 22 13.14 -4.43 -26.44
C LYS A 22 13.38 -3.36 -25.39
N GLU A 23 13.25 -2.08 -25.73
CA GLU A 23 13.32 -0.96 -24.76
C GLU A 23 12.22 -1.05 -23.69
N ALA A 24 10.99 -1.41 -24.07
CA ALA A 24 9.89 -1.56 -23.13
C ALA A 24 10.12 -2.75 -22.17
N GLU A 25 10.60 -3.88 -22.68
CA GLU A 25 10.99 -5.04 -21.87
C GLU A 25 12.16 -4.73 -20.94
N GLU A 26 13.22 -4.08 -21.44
CA GLU A 26 14.38 -3.66 -20.63
C GLU A 26 13.96 -2.66 -19.56
N ARG A 27 13.05 -1.73 -19.87
CA ARG A 27 12.54 -0.76 -18.90
C ARG A 27 11.63 -1.41 -17.86
N LEU A 28 10.81 -2.37 -18.25
CA LEU A 28 10.01 -3.18 -17.31
C LEU A 28 10.93 -4.01 -16.42
N ALA A 29 11.93 -4.70 -17.00
CA ALA A 29 12.92 -5.47 -16.27
C ALA A 29 13.67 -4.59 -15.26
N LEU A 30 14.19 -3.43 -15.68
CA LEU A 30 14.87 -2.47 -14.79
C LEU A 30 13.95 -1.94 -13.67
N SER A 31 12.68 -1.68 -13.97
CA SER A 31 11.71 -1.24 -12.96
C SER A 31 11.40 -2.35 -11.94
N LEU A 32 11.30 -3.60 -12.39
CA LEU A 32 11.10 -4.76 -11.51
C LEU A 32 12.40 -5.10 -10.74
N GLU A 33 13.55 -4.89 -11.37
CA GLU A 33 14.87 -5.11 -10.79
C GLU A 33 15.17 -4.11 -9.68
N ALA A 34 14.84 -2.83 -9.89
CA ALA A 34 15.10 -1.72 -8.95
C ALA A 34 14.31 -1.84 -7.64
N SER A 35 13.17 -2.52 -7.62
CA SER A 35 12.34 -2.67 -6.41
C SER A 35 12.91 -3.70 -5.42
N GLY A 36 13.87 -4.56 -5.83
CA GLY A 36 14.56 -5.54 -4.97
C GLY A 36 13.69 -6.66 -4.37
N ASN A 37 12.37 -6.50 -4.35
CA ASN A 37 11.37 -7.33 -3.69
C ASN A 37 10.52 -8.18 -4.65
N ILE A 38 10.88 -8.23 -5.94
CA ILE A 38 10.13 -8.94 -6.98
C ILE A 38 10.93 -10.14 -7.47
N GLY A 39 10.33 -11.33 -7.40
CA GLY A 39 10.82 -12.55 -8.03
C GLY A 39 9.87 -13.03 -9.14
N THR A 40 10.42 -13.72 -10.13
CA THR A 40 9.68 -14.29 -11.26
C THR A 40 9.52 -15.80 -11.11
N TRP A 41 8.42 -16.31 -11.65
CA TRP A 41 8.11 -17.73 -11.65
C TRP A 41 7.39 -18.14 -12.95
N SER A 42 7.57 -19.39 -13.34
CA SER A 42 6.95 -19.99 -14.52
C SER A 42 6.69 -21.47 -14.26
N TYR A 43 5.46 -21.91 -14.49
CA TYR A 43 5.02 -23.28 -14.36
C TYR A 43 4.60 -23.81 -15.73
N ASP A 44 5.35 -24.77 -16.25
CA ASP A 44 5.08 -25.39 -17.54
C ASP A 44 3.96 -26.44 -17.36
N LEU A 45 2.83 -26.23 -18.04
CA LEU A 45 1.62 -27.06 -17.87
C LEU A 45 1.71 -28.41 -18.59
N ASP A 46 2.73 -28.62 -19.43
CA ASP A 46 2.94 -29.87 -20.15
C ASP A 46 3.92 -30.79 -19.39
N THR A 47 5.02 -30.23 -18.90
CA THR A 47 6.10 -30.94 -18.19
C THR A 47 5.90 -30.95 -16.67
N LEU A 48 5.02 -30.09 -16.17
CA LEU A 48 4.77 -29.86 -14.74
C LEU A 48 6.01 -29.36 -13.98
N ALA A 49 6.97 -28.79 -14.71
CA ALA A 49 8.17 -28.18 -14.14
C ALA A 49 7.92 -26.71 -13.79
N THR A 50 8.36 -26.31 -12.60
CA THR A 50 8.35 -24.93 -12.10
C THR A 50 9.75 -24.37 -12.12
N HIS A 51 9.93 -23.26 -12.83
CA HIS A 51 11.16 -22.49 -12.93
C HIS A 51 10.99 -21.15 -12.24
N VAL A 52 11.96 -20.74 -11.45
CA VAL A 52 11.93 -19.46 -10.73
C VAL A 52 13.30 -18.79 -10.76
N ASP A 53 13.32 -17.48 -10.55
CA ASP A 53 14.59 -16.75 -10.40
C ASP A 53 15.15 -16.84 -8.97
N GLU A 54 16.35 -16.28 -8.78
CA GLU A 54 17.02 -16.26 -7.48
C GLU A 54 16.25 -15.49 -6.41
N ARG A 55 15.47 -14.47 -6.79
CA ARG A 55 14.75 -13.62 -5.84
C ARG A 55 13.54 -14.35 -5.29
N PHE A 56 12.79 -15.01 -6.17
CA PHE A 56 11.70 -15.91 -5.79
C PHE A 56 12.24 -17.05 -4.93
N ALA A 57 13.35 -17.68 -5.33
CA ALA A 57 13.97 -18.74 -4.54
C ALA A 57 14.35 -18.28 -3.12
N ARG A 58 14.93 -17.07 -2.98
CA ARG A 58 15.20 -16.45 -1.67
C ARG A 58 13.94 -16.20 -0.86
N LEU A 59 12.90 -15.66 -1.47
CA LEU A 59 11.61 -15.39 -0.82
C LEU A 59 10.99 -16.69 -0.26
N PHE A 60 11.12 -17.77 -1.01
CA PHE A 60 10.69 -19.12 -0.66
C PHE A 60 11.80 -19.94 0.01
N GLN A 61 12.88 -19.36 0.54
CA GLN A 61 13.92 -20.08 1.30
C GLN A 61 14.39 -21.41 0.68
N VAL A 62 14.40 -21.49 -0.66
CA VAL A 62 14.86 -22.66 -1.42
C VAL A 62 16.15 -22.35 -2.17
N GLU A 63 16.96 -23.38 -2.40
CA GLU A 63 18.17 -23.26 -3.19
C GLU A 63 17.85 -22.85 -4.63
N ALA A 64 18.44 -21.74 -5.09
CA ALA A 64 18.19 -21.20 -6.42
C ALA A 64 18.58 -22.16 -7.55
N ALA A 65 19.55 -23.05 -7.32
CA ALA A 65 19.97 -24.06 -8.30
C ALA A 65 18.85 -25.07 -8.61
N LEU A 66 18.19 -25.60 -7.57
CA LEU A 66 17.07 -26.54 -7.69
C LEU A 66 15.87 -25.93 -8.43
N ALA A 67 15.72 -24.62 -8.28
CA ALA A 67 14.62 -23.85 -8.83
C ALA A 67 14.85 -23.44 -10.31
N ARG A 68 16.12 -23.34 -10.75
CA ARG A 68 16.50 -23.07 -12.15
C ARG A 68 16.34 -24.28 -13.06
N GLU A 69 16.71 -25.46 -12.57
CA GLU A 69 16.64 -26.72 -13.32
C GLU A 69 15.19 -27.18 -13.57
N GLY A 70 14.24 -26.66 -12.79
CA GLY A 70 12.83 -27.04 -12.84
C GLY A 70 12.50 -28.02 -11.72
N THR A 71 11.49 -27.70 -10.92
CA THR A 71 11.03 -28.53 -9.80
C THR A 71 9.51 -28.63 -9.76
N GLU A 72 8.98 -29.58 -8.99
CA GLU A 72 7.54 -29.71 -8.75
C GLU A 72 6.95 -28.45 -8.08
N LEU A 73 5.72 -28.07 -8.47
CA LEU A 73 4.99 -26.92 -7.91
C LEU A 73 4.67 -27.06 -6.41
N ASN A 74 4.48 -28.30 -5.94
CA ASN A 74 4.20 -28.60 -4.54
C ASN A 74 5.30 -28.05 -3.61
N ARG A 75 6.56 -28.04 -4.04
CA ARG A 75 7.69 -27.51 -3.26
C ARG A 75 7.50 -26.07 -2.81
N PHE A 76 6.84 -25.26 -3.64
CA PHE A 76 6.56 -23.86 -3.31
C PHE A 76 5.23 -23.71 -2.57
N THR A 77 4.19 -24.41 -3.03
CA THR A 77 2.84 -24.32 -2.43
C THR A 77 2.77 -24.94 -1.03
N ASP A 78 3.62 -25.92 -0.73
CA ASP A 78 3.76 -26.52 0.59
C ASP A 78 4.43 -25.61 1.61
N MET A 79 5.07 -24.53 1.17
CA MET A 79 5.56 -23.53 2.10
C MET A 79 4.57 -22.40 2.37
N ILE A 80 3.43 -22.38 1.70
CA ILE A 80 2.39 -21.39 1.99
C ILE A 80 1.81 -21.70 3.38
N HIS A 81 1.56 -20.64 4.15
CA HIS A 81 0.96 -20.73 5.47
C HIS A 81 -0.29 -21.63 5.41
N PRO A 82 -0.46 -22.59 6.35
CA PRO A 82 -1.53 -23.59 6.29
C PRO A 82 -2.93 -23.01 6.06
N ASP A 83 -3.26 -21.89 6.72
CA ASP A 83 -4.56 -21.21 6.57
C ASP A 83 -4.79 -20.64 5.16
N ASP A 84 -3.73 -20.25 4.46
CA ASP A 84 -3.83 -19.62 3.14
C ASP A 84 -3.78 -20.66 2.01
N ARG A 85 -3.12 -21.81 2.25
CA ARG A 85 -2.83 -22.82 1.23
C ARG A 85 -4.06 -23.32 0.45
N PRO A 86 -5.19 -23.72 1.07
CA PRO A 86 -6.35 -24.21 0.32
C PRO A 86 -6.89 -23.17 -0.66
N ARG A 87 -6.96 -21.91 -0.22
CA ARG A 87 -7.44 -20.79 -1.04
C ARG A 87 -6.49 -20.50 -2.19
N VAL A 88 -5.18 -20.53 -1.94
CA VAL A 88 -4.17 -20.29 -2.99
C VAL A 88 -4.21 -21.38 -4.05
N LEU A 89 -4.27 -22.65 -3.66
CA LEU A 89 -4.36 -23.78 -4.60
C LEU A 89 -5.63 -23.67 -5.46
N ALA A 90 -6.77 -23.36 -4.86
CA ALA A 90 -8.02 -23.14 -5.61
C ALA A 90 -7.90 -21.99 -6.62
N ALA A 91 -7.24 -20.88 -6.25
CA ALA A 91 -7.02 -19.75 -7.14
C ALA A 91 -6.06 -20.09 -8.30
N ILE A 92 -5.02 -20.88 -8.06
CA ILE A 92 -4.12 -21.39 -9.11
C ILE A 92 -4.90 -22.26 -10.10
N THR A 93 -5.65 -23.25 -9.60
CA THR A 93 -6.48 -24.13 -10.43
C THR A 93 -7.46 -23.33 -11.27
N HIS A 94 -8.18 -22.40 -10.65
CA HIS A 94 -9.13 -21.54 -11.35
C HIS A 94 -8.46 -20.74 -12.47
N ALA A 95 -7.33 -20.06 -12.19
CA ALA A 95 -6.63 -19.26 -13.19
C ALA A 95 -6.07 -20.09 -14.37
N ILE A 96 -5.67 -21.33 -14.11
CA ILE A 96 -5.22 -22.26 -15.17
C ILE A 96 -6.40 -22.71 -16.03
N GLU A 97 -7.54 -23.04 -15.41
CA GLU A 97 -8.73 -23.56 -16.12
C GLU A 97 -9.45 -22.48 -16.95
N THR A 98 -9.52 -21.25 -16.43
CA THR A 98 -10.25 -20.15 -17.08
C THR A 98 -9.33 -19.22 -17.89
N GLU A 99 -8.02 -19.43 -17.83
CA GLU A 99 -7.00 -18.55 -18.40
C GLU A 99 -7.10 -17.08 -17.96
N THR A 100 -7.66 -16.84 -16.77
CA THR A 100 -7.78 -15.51 -16.18
C THR A 100 -6.52 -15.07 -15.43
N LEU A 101 -6.45 -13.79 -15.07
CA LEU A 101 -5.38 -13.27 -14.23
C LEU A 101 -5.44 -13.94 -12.85
N TYR A 102 -4.34 -14.55 -12.45
CA TYR A 102 -4.06 -14.91 -11.07
C TYR A 102 -3.54 -13.67 -10.35
N ASP A 103 -4.18 -13.30 -9.25
CA ASP A 103 -3.76 -12.23 -8.35
C ASP A 103 -4.14 -12.64 -6.93
N THR A 104 -3.16 -13.01 -6.11
CA THR A 104 -3.42 -13.58 -4.79
C THR A 104 -2.34 -13.20 -3.80
N GLU A 105 -2.79 -12.72 -2.64
CA GLU A 105 -1.92 -12.48 -1.48
C GLU A 105 -1.95 -13.67 -0.51
N TYR A 106 -0.79 -14.04 0.02
CA TYR A 106 -0.65 -15.12 1.01
C TYR A 106 0.62 -14.96 1.85
N ARG A 107 0.65 -15.68 2.97
CA ARG A 107 1.79 -15.70 3.89
C ARG A 107 2.73 -16.87 3.60
N ILE A 108 4.01 -16.62 3.75
CA ILE A 108 5.08 -17.61 3.77
C ILE A 108 5.72 -17.59 5.17
N PRO A 109 5.61 -18.67 5.95
CA PRO A 109 6.27 -18.78 7.24
C PRO A 109 7.80 -18.73 7.07
N GLN A 110 8.45 -17.84 7.82
CA GLN A 110 9.90 -17.77 7.86
C GLN A 110 10.46 -18.47 9.09
N ARG A 111 11.73 -18.89 9.02
CA ARG A 111 12.45 -19.46 10.18
C ARG A 111 12.54 -18.51 11.37
N SER A 112 12.45 -17.20 11.13
CA SER A 112 12.41 -16.18 12.18
C SER A 112 11.10 -16.16 12.97
N GLY A 113 10.05 -16.87 12.51
CA GLY A 113 8.71 -16.82 13.08
C GLY A 113 7.87 -15.62 12.63
N ILE A 114 8.43 -14.73 11.81
CA ILE A 114 7.69 -13.61 11.20
C ILE A 114 7.31 -14.01 9.77
N ASP A 115 6.02 -14.13 9.50
CA ASP A 115 5.51 -14.42 8.17
C ASP A 115 5.86 -13.30 7.18
N VAL A 116 6.30 -13.68 5.99
CA VAL A 116 6.45 -12.77 4.86
C VAL A 116 5.16 -12.77 4.05
N TRP A 117 4.64 -11.58 3.78
CA TRP A 117 3.48 -11.42 2.91
C TRP A 117 3.91 -11.31 1.46
N VAL A 118 3.32 -12.15 0.62
CA VAL A 118 3.59 -12.19 -0.82
C VAL A 118 2.32 -11.89 -1.59
N ASN A 119 2.42 -11.04 -2.60
CA ASN A 119 1.43 -10.92 -3.67
C ASN A 119 1.97 -11.61 -4.92
N ALA A 120 1.35 -12.71 -5.33
CA ALA A 120 1.68 -13.37 -6.58
C ALA A 120 0.66 -13.01 -7.66
N ARG A 121 1.17 -12.62 -8.83
CA ARG A 121 0.37 -12.28 -10.01
C ARG A 121 0.89 -13.02 -11.23
N GLY A 122 0.01 -13.61 -12.03
CA GLY A 122 0.41 -14.37 -13.21
C GLY A 122 -0.73 -14.70 -14.16
N LYS A 123 -0.40 -15.21 -15.34
CA LYS A 123 -1.37 -15.62 -16.36
C LYS A 123 -0.86 -16.83 -17.13
N VAL A 124 -1.78 -17.59 -17.72
CA VAL A 124 -1.46 -18.60 -18.72
C VAL A 124 -1.10 -17.94 -20.06
N PHE A 125 0.03 -18.35 -20.61
CA PHE A 125 0.53 -17.99 -21.92
C PHE A 125 0.61 -19.25 -22.78
N ALA A 126 0.31 -19.10 -24.07
CA ALA A 126 0.56 -20.14 -25.07
C ALA A 126 1.77 -19.73 -25.92
N ASP A 127 2.82 -20.54 -25.92
CA ASP A 127 3.96 -20.36 -26.80
C ASP A 127 3.66 -20.87 -28.21
N PRO A 128 4.32 -20.31 -29.24
CA PRO A 128 4.24 -20.83 -30.61
C PRO A 128 4.54 -22.33 -30.66
N ALA A 129 3.79 -23.05 -31.49
CA ALA A 129 3.92 -24.50 -31.60
C ALA A 129 5.38 -24.91 -31.90
N THR A 130 5.85 -25.92 -31.18
CA THR A 130 7.11 -26.61 -31.50
C THR A 130 7.02 -27.26 -32.88
N ALA A 131 8.15 -27.70 -33.45
CA ALA A 131 8.20 -28.38 -34.76
C ALA A 131 7.24 -29.59 -34.86
N ASP A 132 6.81 -30.11 -33.70
CA ASP A 132 5.91 -31.26 -33.53
C ASP A 132 4.42 -30.84 -33.51
N GLY A 133 4.10 -29.55 -33.72
CA GLY A 133 2.73 -29.02 -33.77
C GLY A 133 2.06 -28.82 -32.41
N LYS A 134 2.74 -29.13 -31.29
CA LYS A 134 2.17 -28.97 -29.95
C LYS A 134 2.39 -27.54 -29.43
N MET A 135 1.29 -26.82 -29.14
CA MET A 135 1.31 -25.55 -28.41
C MET A 135 1.70 -25.81 -26.95
N ARG A 136 2.80 -25.18 -26.51
CA ARG A 136 3.22 -25.26 -25.10
C ARG A 136 2.46 -24.21 -24.29
N ARG A 137 1.93 -24.60 -23.14
CA ARG A 137 1.26 -23.65 -22.24
C ARG A 137 2.08 -23.46 -20.96
N ARG A 138 2.26 -22.21 -20.57
CA ARG A 138 2.99 -21.83 -19.36
C ARG A 138 2.16 -20.89 -18.50
N PHE A 139 2.05 -21.19 -17.23
CA PHE A 139 1.49 -20.28 -16.24
C PHE A 139 2.64 -19.52 -15.59
N ALA A 140 2.76 -18.23 -15.85
CA ALA A 140 3.94 -17.45 -15.44
C ALA A 140 3.58 -16.08 -14.89
N GLY A 141 4.47 -15.52 -14.08
CA GLY A 141 4.24 -14.25 -13.44
C GLY A 141 5.32 -13.82 -12.46
N ILE A 142 4.91 -12.97 -11.52
CA ILE A 142 5.76 -12.38 -10.49
C ILE A 142 5.22 -12.69 -9.10
N ALA A 143 6.10 -12.64 -8.11
CA ALA A 143 5.81 -12.64 -6.70
C ALA A 143 6.50 -11.42 -6.07
N VAL A 144 5.72 -10.60 -5.37
CA VAL A 144 6.18 -9.36 -4.76
C VAL A 144 6.08 -9.49 -3.25
N ASP A 145 7.19 -9.25 -2.54
CA ASP A 145 7.14 -9.08 -1.08
C ASP A 145 6.43 -7.77 -0.75
N ILE A 146 5.29 -7.88 -0.08
CA ILE A 146 4.41 -6.79 0.34
C ILE A 146 4.39 -6.62 1.86
N SER A 147 5.36 -7.21 2.58
CA SER A 147 5.43 -7.18 4.04
C SER A 147 5.54 -5.75 4.58
N GLU A 148 6.40 -4.93 3.96
CA GLU A 148 6.53 -3.52 4.34
C GLU A 148 5.22 -2.75 4.15
N ARG A 149 4.53 -2.96 3.02
CA ARG A 149 3.23 -2.34 2.76
C ARG A 149 2.17 -2.75 3.80
N LYS A 150 2.15 -4.03 4.19
CA LYS A 150 1.23 -4.52 5.24
C LYS A 150 1.56 -3.91 6.60
N ALA A 151 2.84 -3.84 6.97
CA ALA A 151 3.30 -3.25 8.22
C ALA A 151 2.98 -1.76 8.30
N GLN A 152 3.19 -1.01 7.22
CA GLN A 152 2.83 0.42 7.16
C GLN A 152 1.31 0.63 7.29
N ALA A 153 0.52 -0.18 6.59
CA ALA A 153 -0.94 -0.10 6.68
C ALA A 153 -1.46 -0.43 8.09
N GLU A 154 -0.85 -1.40 8.76
CA GLU A 154 -1.20 -1.76 10.15
C GLU A 154 -0.77 -0.66 11.14
N ALA A 155 0.43 -0.11 10.99
CA ALA A 155 0.91 1.00 11.81
C ALA A 155 0.01 2.24 11.67
N LEU A 156 -0.44 2.56 10.45
CA LEU A 156 -1.38 3.64 10.21
C LEU A 156 -2.70 3.41 10.94
N ARG A 157 -3.32 2.23 10.77
CA ARG A 157 -4.57 1.88 11.45
C ARG A 157 -4.44 1.94 12.98
N ALA A 158 -3.32 1.46 13.51
CA ALA A 158 -3.05 1.51 14.94
C ALA A 158 -2.90 2.96 15.44
N SER A 159 -2.27 3.84 14.66
CA SER A 159 -2.16 5.27 14.96
C SER A 159 -3.52 5.96 14.94
N GLU A 160 -4.33 5.71 13.91
CA GLU A 160 -5.68 6.27 13.78
C GLU A 160 -6.60 5.82 14.93
N ALA A 161 -6.55 4.55 15.30
CA ALA A 161 -7.32 4.02 16.42
C ALA A 161 -6.92 4.68 17.76
N ARG A 162 -5.62 4.89 17.99
CA ARG A 162 -5.12 5.60 19.18
C ARG A 162 -5.56 7.06 19.19
N ALA A 163 -5.42 7.77 18.07
CA ALA A 163 -5.84 9.16 17.97
C ALA A 163 -7.35 9.34 18.23
N GLU A 164 -8.16 8.41 17.74
CA GLU A 164 -9.61 8.41 18.00
C GLU A 164 -9.94 8.12 19.47
N GLU A 165 -9.23 7.19 20.10
CA GLU A 165 -9.38 6.90 21.53
C GLU A 165 -8.98 8.12 22.39
N ASP A 166 -7.83 8.73 22.10
CA ASP A 166 -7.34 9.92 22.80
C ASP A 166 -8.30 11.09 22.65
N ARG A 167 -8.85 11.30 21.44
CA ARG A 167 -9.85 12.33 21.18
C ARG A 167 -11.11 12.11 22.00
N ARG A 168 -11.67 10.89 22.00
CA ARG A 168 -12.85 10.55 22.83
C ARG A 168 -12.59 10.77 24.31
N ARG A 169 -11.39 10.43 24.77
CA ARG A 169 -10.98 10.62 26.16
C ARG A 169 -10.90 12.10 26.51
N LEU A 170 -10.34 12.93 25.63
CA LEU A 170 -10.28 14.37 25.84
C LEU A 170 -11.68 14.98 25.87
N ASP A 171 -12.55 14.62 24.92
CA ASP A 171 -13.94 15.09 24.87
C ASP A 171 -14.68 14.76 26.18
N ALA A 172 -14.56 13.51 26.66
CA ALA A 172 -15.16 13.09 27.93
C ALA A 172 -14.61 13.85 29.15
N LEU A 173 -13.30 14.15 29.18
CA LEU A 173 -12.69 14.94 30.25
C LEU A 173 -13.16 16.40 30.23
N LEU A 174 -13.26 17.00 29.04
CA LEU A 174 -13.73 18.38 28.88
C LEU A 174 -15.20 18.51 29.27
N ASP A 175 -16.04 17.55 28.91
CA ASP A 175 -17.47 17.54 29.25
C ASP A 175 -17.71 17.33 30.76
N ALA A 176 -16.90 16.50 31.41
CA ALA A 176 -17.01 16.26 32.85
C ALA A 176 -16.42 17.39 33.71
N ALA A 177 -15.62 18.29 33.13
CA ALA A 177 -14.98 19.37 33.88
C ALA A 177 -16.02 20.39 34.37
N PRO A 178 -16.10 20.67 35.69
CA PRO A 178 -17.06 21.64 36.25
C PRO A 178 -16.63 23.10 36.06
N VAL A 179 -15.65 23.35 35.20
CA VAL A 179 -15.09 24.66 34.90
C VAL A 179 -15.23 24.94 33.41
N GLY A 180 -15.53 26.20 33.07
CA GLY A 180 -15.56 26.64 31.68
C GLY A 180 -14.16 26.60 31.08
N ILE A 181 -13.97 25.73 30.08
CA ILE A 181 -12.73 25.58 29.33
C ILE A 181 -13.03 25.94 27.89
N PHE A 182 -12.28 26.89 27.37
CA PHE A 182 -12.19 27.14 25.95
C PHE A 182 -10.74 27.38 25.57
N TYR A 183 -10.38 27.11 24.32
CA TYR A 183 -9.06 27.41 23.80
C TYR A 183 -9.12 27.84 22.34
N VAL A 184 -8.09 28.56 21.94
CA VAL A 184 -7.97 29.24 20.65
C VAL A 184 -6.70 28.79 19.93
N ASP A 185 -6.61 28.99 18.61
CA ASP A 185 -5.35 28.89 17.90
C ASP A 185 -4.49 30.17 18.06
N ARG A 186 -3.35 30.22 17.36
CA ARG A 186 -2.40 31.34 17.45
C ARG A 186 -2.95 32.66 16.89
N ASP A 187 -3.97 32.60 16.06
CA ASP A 187 -4.60 33.78 15.45
C ASP A 187 -5.81 34.26 16.27
N GLY A 188 -6.14 33.54 17.36
CA GLY A 188 -7.26 33.82 18.24
C GLY A 188 -8.56 33.14 17.82
N LYS A 189 -8.55 32.27 16.81
CA LYS A 189 -9.76 31.53 16.42
C LYS A 189 -10.18 30.58 17.53
N LEU A 190 -11.44 30.66 17.94
CA LEU A 190 -12.01 29.72 18.91
C LEU A 190 -12.04 28.31 18.31
N LEU A 191 -11.36 27.36 18.97
CA LEU A 191 -11.30 25.98 18.53
C LEU A 191 -12.30 25.10 19.27
N VAL A 192 -12.34 25.23 20.60
CA VAL A 192 -13.20 24.42 21.47
C VAL A 192 -13.69 25.27 22.62
N ALA A 193 -14.93 25.00 23.02
CA ALA A 193 -15.54 25.45 24.26
C ALA A 193 -16.35 24.29 24.85
N ASN A 194 -16.01 23.87 26.06
CA ASN A 194 -16.65 22.72 26.71
C ASN A 194 -18.07 23.03 27.19
N ALA A 195 -18.81 22.00 27.61
CA ALA A 195 -20.19 22.13 28.07
C ALA A 195 -20.37 23.15 29.20
N ALA A 196 -19.44 23.17 30.17
CA ALA A 196 -19.48 24.13 31.27
C ALA A 196 -19.29 25.57 30.79
N ASN A 197 -18.38 25.83 29.84
CA ASN A 197 -18.22 27.16 29.23
C ASN A 197 -19.51 27.59 28.53
N ASN A 198 -20.12 26.68 27.77
CA ASN A 198 -21.36 26.99 27.03
C ASN A 198 -22.53 27.28 27.99
N ALA A 199 -22.59 26.60 29.13
CA ALA A 199 -23.57 26.88 30.17
C ALA A 199 -23.34 28.24 30.86
N ILE A 200 -22.07 28.63 31.08
CA ILE A 200 -21.71 29.91 31.71
C ILE A 200 -21.93 31.08 30.74
N SER A 201 -21.41 30.97 29.52
CA SER A 201 -21.39 32.05 28.52
C SER A 201 -22.65 32.13 27.67
N GLY A 202 -23.46 31.07 27.61
CA GLY A 202 -24.67 31.01 26.80
C GLY A 202 -24.37 31.13 25.30
N HIS A 203 -25.02 32.07 24.62
CA HIS A 203 -24.72 32.35 23.21
C HIS A 203 -23.58 33.37 23.11
N TYR A 204 -22.44 32.92 22.60
CA TYR A 204 -21.24 33.74 22.41
C TYR A 204 -20.77 33.71 20.93
N PRO A 205 -20.03 34.74 20.47
CA PRO A 205 -19.53 34.81 19.10
C PRO A 205 -18.54 33.68 18.78
N GLN A 206 -18.62 33.11 17.58
CA GLN A 206 -17.63 32.14 17.07
C GLN A 206 -16.43 32.87 16.46
N SER A 207 -15.61 33.46 17.33
CA SER A 207 -14.49 34.31 16.93
C SER A 207 -13.50 33.57 16.02
N GLN A 208 -13.15 34.20 14.90
CA GLN A 208 -12.12 33.72 13.96
C GLN A 208 -10.76 34.41 14.17
N SER A 209 -10.69 35.47 14.97
CA SER A 209 -9.46 36.18 15.30
C SER A 209 -9.50 36.86 16.67
N ALA A 210 -8.34 37.28 17.16
CA ALA A 210 -8.19 38.04 18.42
C ALA A 210 -9.04 39.33 18.49
N ASP A 211 -9.17 40.05 17.37
CA ASP A 211 -9.92 41.32 17.33
C ASP A 211 -11.44 41.13 17.57
N GLU A 212 -11.96 39.93 17.27
CA GLU A 212 -13.38 39.62 17.42
C GLU A 212 -13.79 39.38 18.89
N TYR A 213 -12.85 39.28 19.83
CA TYR A 213 -13.17 39.16 21.26
C TYR A 213 -13.77 40.43 21.87
N GLY A 214 -13.70 41.57 21.16
CA GLY A 214 -14.45 42.77 21.54
C GLY A 214 -15.98 42.59 21.48
N ALA A 215 -16.48 41.59 20.73
CA ALA A 215 -17.91 41.26 20.68
C ALA A 215 -18.37 40.38 21.86
N TRP A 216 -17.43 39.84 22.64
CA TRP A 216 -17.74 39.03 23.82
C TRP A 216 -18.13 39.91 25.00
N ARG A 217 -19.01 39.39 25.85
CA ARG A 217 -19.46 40.08 27.05
C ARG A 217 -18.91 39.37 28.28
N GLY A 218 -18.00 40.03 28.98
CA GLY A 218 -17.46 39.60 30.26
C GLY A 218 -17.19 40.81 31.15
N TRP A 219 -17.02 40.58 32.45
CA TRP A 219 -16.80 41.63 33.44
C TRP A 219 -15.66 41.24 34.38
N HIS A 220 -14.90 42.22 34.84
CA HIS A 220 -13.93 41.98 35.92
C HIS A 220 -14.66 41.59 37.20
N ILE A 221 -14.26 40.48 37.80
CA ILE A 221 -14.92 39.98 39.02
C ILE A 221 -14.38 40.63 40.30
N ASP A 222 -13.10 41.01 40.30
CA ASP A 222 -12.37 41.51 41.46
C ASP A 222 -11.41 42.65 41.07
N GLY A 223 -10.98 43.45 42.07
CA GLY A 223 -9.99 44.51 41.89
C GLY A 223 -10.57 45.89 41.52
N PRO A 224 -9.72 46.86 41.13
CA PRO A 224 -10.13 48.26 40.94
C PRO A 224 -11.16 48.47 39.83
N ARG A 225 -11.22 47.56 38.85
CA ARG A 225 -12.14 47.58 37.71
C ARG A 225 -13.33 46.63 37.90
N ALA A 226 -13.55 46.09 39.11
CA ALA A 226 -14.62 45.12 39.36
C ALA A 226 -15.99 45.65 38.90
N GLY A 227 -16.71 44.85 38.11
CA GLY A 227 -17.98 45.22 37.49
C GLY A 227 -17.88 46.03 36.19
N GLU A 228 -16.68 46.44 35.76
CA GLU A 228 -16.47 47.00 34.42
C GLU A 228 -16.43 45.88 33.36
N PRO A 229 -16.95 46.13 32.14
CA PRO A 229 -16.87 45.17 31.05
C PRO A 229 -15.44 45.00 30.55
N LEU A 230 -15.08 43.78 30.15
CA LEU A 230 -13.79 43.46 29.53
C LEU A 230 -13.72 44.07 28.12
N ALA A 231 -12.64 44.78 27.82
CA ALA A 231 -12.30 45.20 26.46
C ALA A 231 -11.62 44.07 25.68
N ALA A 232 -11.50 44.19 24.36
CA ALA A 232 -10.86 43.18 23.50
C ALA A 232 -9.46 42.77 24.01
N GLY A 233 -8.62 43.75 24.38
CA GLY A 233 -7.27 43.49 24.91
C GLY A 233 -7.21 43.07 26.39
N ASP A 234 -8.34 43.05 27.11
CA ASP A 234 -8.40 42.52 28.48
C ASP A 234 -8.58 40.98 28.48
N TRP A 235 -8.92 40.38 27.33
CA TRP A 235 -9.07 38.93 27.20
C TRP A 235 -7.69 38.24 27.14
N PRO A 236 -7.48 37.12 27.85
CA PRO A 236 -6.21 36.37 27.81
C PRO A 236 -5.82 35.80 26.45
N VAL A 237 -6.72 35.88 25.47
CA VAL A 237 -6.59 35.36 24.10
C VAL A 237 -6.26 36.45 23.07
N ALA A 238 -6.20 37.71 23.49
CA ALA A 238 -5.88 38.87 22.65
C ALA A 238 -4.39 39.27 22.74
#